data_AF-A0A2V5NQA4-F1
#
_entry.id   AF-A0A2V5NQA4-F1
#
_cell.length_a   1.000
_cell.length_b   1.000
_cell.length_c   1.000
_cell.angle_alpha   90.00
_cell.angle_beta   90.00
_cell.angle_gamma   90.00
#
_symmetry.space_group_name_H-M   'P 1'
#
loop_
_entity.id
_entity.type
_entity.pdbx_description
1 polymer ?
#
loop_
_entity_poly.entity_id
_entity_poly.type
_entity_poly.pdbx_seq_one_letter_code
_entity_poly.pdbx_strand_id
1 'polypeptide(L)'
;MILFFALSLSIAFSRTVGAGDWPQNYIVHKNSESPDGRYGVLVLSHEAAVDQDQTEGNTIFLADLQTRQTLGEIRGRDYFEGQNHRDLGVAWAPDSTACALDYDGRYGLDSVFVLELNGESFRQIDIGKHIQKTLKRLFDGERRFRARLI
;
A
#
# COMPACT_ATOMS: atom_id res chain seq x y z
N MET A 1 15.76 26.38 36.08
CA MET A 1 16.10 26.03 34.68
C MET A 1 15.06 25.02 34.20
N ILE A 2 14.03 25.48 33.49
CA ILE A 2 12.92 24.63 33.05
C ILE A 2 13.25 24.13 31.64
N LEU A 3 13.44 22.81 31.53
CA LEU A 3 13.80 22.12 30.30
C LEU A 3 12.51 21.85 29.49
N PHE A 4 12.30 22.57 28.39
CA PHE A 4 11.20 22.30 27.46
C PHE A 4 11.56 21.09 26.58
N PHE A 5 10.95 19.94 26.86
CA PHE A 5 10.93 18.80 25.94
C PHE A 5 9.95 19.12 24.80
N ALA A 6 10.48 19.48 23.63
CA ALA A 6 9.69 19.62 22.42
C ALA A 6 9.30 18.22 21.92
N LEU A 7 8.10 17.77 22.27
CA LEU A 7 7.50 16.55 21.73
C LEU A 7 7.13 16.81 20.26
N SER A 8 7.98 16.40 19.33
CA SER A 8 7.70 16.49 17.89
C SER A 8 6.63 15.47 17.52
N LEU A 9 5.36 15.87 17.57
CA LEU A 9 4.23 15.11 17.07
C LEU A 9 4.37 14.97 15.55
N SER A 10 4.88 13.84 15.08
CA SER A 10 4.88 13.50 13.66
C SER A 10 3.46 13.12 13.27
N ILE A 11 2.65 14.11 12.86
CA ILE A 11 1.33 13.89 12.29
C ILE A 11 1.55 13.22 10.93
N ALA A 12 1.62 11.89 10.92
CA ALA A 12 1.46 11.12 9.70
C ALA A 12 0.03 11.39 9.21
N PHE A 13 -0.10 12.16 8.11
CA PHE A 13 -1.37 12.40 7.43
C PHE A 13 -2.01 11.05 7.09
N SER A 14 -2.89 10.60 7.97
CA SER A 14 -3.66 9.38 7.81
C SER A 14 -5.02 9.82 7.31
N ARG A 15 -5.25 9.67 6.01
CA ARG A 15 -6.55 9.97 5.41
C ARG A 15 -7.37 8.69 5.46
N THR A 16 -8.52 8.74 6.12
CA THR A 16 -9.54 7.69 6.06
C THR A 16 -10.10 7.61 4.65
N VAL A 17 -10.07 6.41 4.06
CA VAL A 17 -10.77 6.12 2.81
C VAL A 17 -12.11 5.46 3.18
N GLY A 18 -13.21 5.91 2.57
CA GLY A 18 -14.56 5.48 2.92
C GLY A 18 -15.07 4.34 2.04
N ALA A 19 -16.11 3.66 2.53
CA ALA A 19 -16.71 2.54 1.84
C ALA A 19 -17.43 2.95 0.53
N GLY A 20 -17.38 2.08 -0.48
CA GLY A 20 -18.00 2.29 -1.79
C GLY A 20 -18.44 1.00 -2.48
N ASP A 21 -19.21 1.12 -3.57
CA ASP A 21 -19.74 -0.03 -4.31
C ASP A 21 -18.64 -0.89 -4.95
N TRP A 22 -18.95 -2.17 -5.22
CA TRP A 22 -18.05 -3.08 -5.92
C TRP A 22 -17.84 -2.63 -7.37
N PRO A 23 -16.61 -2.30 -7.80
CA PRO A 23 -16.38 -1.79 -9.15
C PRO A 23 -16.63 -2.84 -10.23
N GLN A 24 -17.15 -2.43 -11.38
CA GLN A 24 -17.38 -3.32 -12.51
C GLN A 24 -16.05 -3.86 -13.07
N ASN A 25 -16.01 -5.15 -13.42
CA ASN A 25 -14.85 -5.86 -13.98
C ASN A 25 -13.66 -6.03 -13.01
N TYR A 26 -13.87 -5.76 -11.72
CA TYR A 26 -12.88 -6.02 -10.69
C TYR A 26 -13.08 -7.41 -10.08
N ILE A 27 -11.96 -8.08 -9.87
CA ILE A 27 -11.87 -9.41 -9.26
C ILE A 27 -11.07 -9.34 -7.96
N VAL A 28 -11.27 -10.34 -7.09
CA VAL A 28 -10.39 -10.51 -5.93
C VAL A 28 -9.03 -10.98 -6.44
N HIS A 29 -7.98 -10.23 -6.11
CA HIS A 29 -6.61 -10.58 -6.43
C HIS A 29 -6.24 -11.91 -5.76
N LYS A 30 -5.52 -12.76 -6.48
CA LYS A 30 -5.21 -14.11 -6.03
C LYS A 30 -4.44 -14.10 -4.71
N ASN A 31 -4.85 -14.96 -3.77
CA ASN A 31 -4.23 -15.12 -2.45
C ASN A 31 -4.20 -13.83 -1.62
N SER A 32 -5.14 -12.91 -1.87
CA SER A 32 -5.24 -11.65 -1.14
C SER A 32 -6.22 -11.68 0.01
N GLU A 33 -6.90 -12.80 0.24
CA GLU A 33 -7.91 -12.94 1.29
C GLU A 33 -7.28 -12.94 2.69
N SER A 34 -7.94 -12.26 3.63
CA SER A 34 -7.56 -12.29 5.03
C SER A 34 -7.80 -13.67 5.66
N PRO A 35 -7.10 -14.04 6.76
CA PRO A 35 -7.25 -15.34 7.40
C PRO A 35 -8.69 -15.70 7.83
N ASP A 36 -9.49 -14.70 8.20
CA ASP A 36 -10.92 -14.84 8.52
C ASP A 36 -11.84 -14.80 7.27
N GLY A 37 -11.27 -14.65 6.07
CA GLY A 37 -11.97 -14.60 4.78
C GLY A 37 -12.83 -13.36 4.57
N ARG A 38 -12.73 -12.36 5.45
CA ARG A 38 -13.60 -11.18 5.40
C ARG A 38 -13.10 -10.11 4.42
N TYR A 39 -11.79 -9.94 4.31
CA TYR A 39 -11.18 -8.86 3.55
C TYR A 39 -10.38 -9.40 2.38
N GLY A 40 -10.21 -8.59 1.35
CA GLY A 40 -9.38 -8.92 0.19
C GLY A 40 -9.05 -7.69 -0.63
N VAL A 41 -8.11 -7.86 -1.58
CA VAL A 41 -7.71 -6.79 -2.50
C VAL A 41 -8.44 -6.98 -3.82
N LEU A 42 -9.03 -5.91 -4.35
CA LEU A 42 -9.65 -5.91 -5.66
C LEU A 42 -8.75 -5.23 -6.68
N VAL A 43 -8.62 -5.87 -7.83
CA VAL A 43 -7.87 -5.38 -8.99
C VAL A 43 -8.71 -5.55 -10.24
N LEU A 44 -8.44 -4.73 -11.26
CA LEU A 44 -9.07 -4.91 -12.56
C LEU A 44 -8.68 -6.29 -13.14
N SER A 45 -9.64 -6.99 -13.75
CA SER A 45 -9.32 -8.27 -14.42
C SER A 45 -8.39 -8.04 -15.61
N HIS A 46 -7.62 -9.07 -15.97
CA HIS A 46 -6.71 -9.02 -17.11
C HIS A 46 -7.43 -8.68 -18.41
N GLU A 47 -8.58 -9.30 -18.64
CA GLU A 47 -9.40 -9.12 -19.84
C GLU A 47 -9.88 -7.68 -19.96
N ALA A 48 -10.42 -7.13 -18.87
CA ALA A 48 -10.90 -5.75 -18.85
C ALA A 48 -9.77 -4.73 -19.01
N ALA A 49 -8.57 -5.03 -18.48
CA ALA A 49 -7.40 -4.18 -18.67
C ALA A 49 -6.91 -4.19 -20.13
N VAL A 50 -6.95 -5.34 -20.80
CA VAL A 50 -6.61 -5.47 -22.23
C VAL A 50 -7.62 -4.71 -23.09
N ASP A 51 -8.91 -4.79 -22.79
CA ASP A 51 -9.96 -4.07 -23.53
C ASP A 51 -9.84 -2.54 -23.39
N GLN A 52 -9.18 -2.06 -22.35
CA GLN A 52 -8.93 -0.63 -22.07
C GLN A 52 -7.53 -0.17 -22.51
N ASP A 53 -6.87 -0.93 -23.39
CA ASP A 53 -5.51 -0.69 -23.88
C ASP A 53 -4.45 -0.54 -22.76
N GLN A 54 -4.73 -1.02 -21.54
CA GLN A 54 -3.85 -0.96 -20.37
C GLN A 54 -3.42 0.47 -19.96
N THR A 55 -4.10 1.51 -20.47
CA THR A 55 -3.64 2.90 -20.37
C THR A 55 -4.23 3.68 -19.18
N GLU A 56 -5.40 3.28 -18.66
CA GLU A 56 -6.09 4.00 -17.59
C GLU A 56 -6.81 3.05 -16.61
N GLY A 57 -7.04 3.49 -15.37
CA GLY A 57 -8.08 2.91 -14.51
C GLY A 57 -7.75 1.63 -13.71
N ASN A 58 -6.46 1.26 -13.56
CA ASN A 58 -6.03 0.10 -12.78
C ASN A 58 -5.93 0.40 -11.27
N THR A 59 -6.95 1.07 -10.75
CA THR A 59 -7.06 1.37 -9.32
C THR A 59 -7.06 0.05 -8.54
N ILE A 60 -6.57 0.08 -7.32
CA ILE A 60 -6.55 -1.09 -6.44
C ILE A 60 -7.41 -0.74 -5.24
N PHE A 61 -8.27 -1.64 -4.80
CA PHE A 61 -9.14 -1.40 -3.65
C PHE A 61 -8.89 -2.42 -2.55
N LEU A 62 -8.99 -2.01 -1.30
CA LEU A 62 -9.26 -2.92 -0.20
C LEU A 62 -10.78 -3.09 -0.08
N ALA A 63 -11.27 -4.29 0.16
CA ALA A 63 -12.70 -4.58 0.22
C ALA A 63 -13.07 -5.50 1.37
N ASP A 64 -14.32 -5.36 1.82
CA ASP A 64 -15.04 -6.36 2.62
C ASP A 64 -15.78 -7.30 1.64
N LEU A 65 -15.32 -8.55 1.60
CA LEU A 65 -15.79 -9.59 0.70
C LEU A 65 -17.18 -10.12 1.10
N GLN A 66 -17.53 -10.03 2.38
CA GLN A 66 -18.83 -10.51 2.88
C GLN A 66 -19.94 -9.54 2.51
N THR A 67 -19.70 -8.24 2.68
CA THR A 67 -20.67 -7.20 2.30
C THR A 67 -20.60 -6.82 0.83
N ARG A 68 -19.55 -7.27 0.12
CA ARG A 68 -19.23 -6.88 -1.25
C ARG A 68 -19.12 -5.37 -1.42
N GLN A 69 -18.40 -4.73 -0.49
CA GLN A 69 -18.15 -3.30 -0.53
C GLN A 69 -16.65 -3.04 -0.51
N THR A 70 -16.21 -2.03 -1.26
CA THR A 70 -14.86 -1.49 -1.10
C THR A 70 -14.79 -0.76 0.25
N LEU A 71 -13.66 -0.89 0.95
CA LEU A 71 -13.29 -0.03 2.07
C LEU A 71 -12.54 1.22 1.59
N GLY A 72 -12.02 1.18 0.36
CA GLY A 72 -11.38 2.31 -0.28
C GLY A 72 -10.27 1.96 -1.26
N GLU A 73 -9.86 2.96 -2.04
CA GLU A 73 -8.70 2.92 -2.93
C GLU A 73 -7.38 2.84 -2.14
N ILE A 74 -6.52 1.90 -2.53
CA ILE A 74 -5.12 1.82 -2.16
C ILE A 74 -4.34 2.69 -3.13
N ARG A 75 -3.70 3.75 -2.61
CA ARG A 75 -3.13 4.81 -3.45
C ARG A 75 -1.66 4.63 -3.73
N GLY A 76 -1.21 5.27 -4.80
CA GLY A 76 0.21 5.43 -5.11
C GLY A 76 0.80 4.32 -5.98
N ARG A 77 0.03 3.28 -6.28
CA ARG A 77 0.33 2.26 -7.29
C ARG A 77 -0.94 1.84 -8.01
N ASP A 78 -0.76 1.30 -9.20
CA ASP A 78 -1.78 0.78 -10.07
C ASP A 78 -1.40 -0.65 -10.49
N TYR A 79 -2.39 -1.52 -10.61
CA TYR A 79 -2.19 -2.92 -10.96
C TYR A 79 -3.48 -3.54 -11.51
N PHE A 80 -3.33 -4.43 -12.47
CA PHE A 80 -4.38 -5.33 -12.92
C PHE A 80 -3.85 -6.76 -12.92
N GLU A 81 -4.75 -7.73 -12.84
CA GLU A 81 -4.36 -9.13 -12.67
C GLU A 81 -3.44 -9.61 -13.81
N GLY A 82 -2.28 -10.18 -13.44
CA GLY A 82 -1.33 -10.70 -14.42
C GLY A 82 -0.66 -9.63 -15.28
N GLN A 83 -0.59 -8.38 -14.80
CA GLN A 83 0.12 -7.30 -15.49
C GLN A 83 1.59 -7.69 -15.75
N ASN A 84 2.02 -7.56 -17.01
CA ASN A 84 3.36 -7.96 -17.39
C ASN A 84 4.44 -7.12 -16.67
N HIS A 85 5.52 -7.77 -16.24
CA HIS A 85 6.65 -7.18 -15.50
C HIS A 85 6.30 -6.54 -14.15
N ARG A 86 5.12 -6.84 -13.62
CA ARG A 86 4.67 -6.36 -12.32
C ARG A 86 4.06 -7.49 -11.53
N ASP A 87 4.23 -7.44 -10.23
CA ASP A 87 3.54 -8.33 -9.31
C ASP A 87 3.01 -7.55 -8.12
N LEU A 88 1.93 -8.07 -7.54
CA LEU A 88 1.32 -7.55 -6.34
C LEU A 88 1.27 -8.70 -5.33
N GLY A 89 2.05 -8.63 -4.27
CA GLY A 89 1.93 -9.53 -3.15
C GLY A 89 1.07 -8.93 -2.05
N VAL A 90 0.38 -9.80 -1.31
CA VAL A 90 -0.44 -9.45 -0.16
C VAL A 90 -0.15 -10.42 0.97
N ALA A 91 0.19 -9.89 2.15
CA ALA A 91 0.45 -10.67 3.34
C ALA A 91 -0.34 -10.13 4.52
N TRP A 92 -1.24 -10.95 5.06
CA TRP A 92 -2.10 -10.56 6.18
C TRP A 92 -1.47 -10.87 7.55
N ALA A 93 -1.78 -10.02 8.52
CA ALA A 93 -1.61 -10.35 9.92
C ALA A 93 -2.53 -11.54 10.29
N PRO A 94 -2.10 -12.46 11.18
CA PRO A 94 -2.90 -13.63 11.56
C PRO A 94 -4.28 -13.32 12.16
N ASP A 95 -4.45 -12.12 12.71
CA ASP A 95 -5.69 -11.64 13.32
C ASP A 95 -6.57 -10.81 12.35
N SER A 96 -6.21 -10.77 11.07
CA SER A 96 -6.89 -10.00 10.02
C SER A 96 -6.96 -8.48 10.25
N THR A 97 -6.21 -7.91 11.20
CA THR A 97 -6.32 -6.47 11.52
C THR A 97 -5.53 -5.56 10.58
N ALA A 98 -4.56 -6.11 9.86
CA ALA A 98 -3.73 -5.38 8.92
C ALA A 98 -3.18 -6.30 7.83
N CYS A 99 -2.80 -5.71 6.69
CA CYS A 99 -2.02 -6.39 5.66
C CYS A 99 -0.86 -5.55 5.15
N ALA A 100 0.18 -6.21 4.69
CA ALA A 100 1.23 -5.62 3.89
C ALA A 100 0.96 -5.89 2.41
N LEU A 101 1.26 -4.91 1.56
CA LEU A 101 1.29 -5.05 0.12
C LEU A 101 2.70 -4.75 -0.36
N ASP A 102 3.30 -5.66 -1.10
CA ASP A 102 4.55 -5.48 -1.81
C ASP A 102 4.31 -5.45 -3.31
N TYR A 103 4.83 -4.41 -3.94
CA TYR A 103 4.75 -4.20 -5.37
C TYR A 103 6.13 -4.47 -5.95
N ASP A 104 6.21 -5.48 -6.79
CA ASP A 104 7.40 -5.76 -7.57
C ASP A 104 7.27 -5.15 -8.95
N GLY A 105 8.28 -4.39 -9.35
CA GLY A 105 8.42 -3.88 -10.70
C GLY A 105 9.40 -4.71 -11.52
N ARG A 106 9.68 -4.26 -12.74
CA ARG A 106 10.59 -4.91 -13.69
C ARG A 106 11.97 -5.28 -13.11
N TYR A 107 12.44 -4.56 -12.09
CA TYR A 107 13.77 -4.72 -11.50
C TYR A 107 13.75 -5.11 -10.02
N GLY A 108 12.64 -5.71 -9.57
CA GLY A 108 12.42 -6.11 -8.17
C GLY A 108 11.56 -5.11 -7.41
N LEU A 109 11.67 -5.14 -6.08
CA LEU A 109 10.80 -4.39 -5.17
C LEU A 109 10.77 -2.89 -5.48
N ASP A 110 9.57 -2.41 -5.82
CA ASP A 110 9.28 -1.01 -6.14
C ASP A 110 8.69 -0.27 -4.92
N SER A 111 7.68 -0.85 -4.27
CA SER A 111 7.08 -0.24 -3.07
C SER A 111 6.48 -1.23 -2.11
N VAL A 112 6.37 -0.82 -0.84
CA VAL A 112 5.73 -1.60 0.23
C VAL A 112 4.81 -0.68 1.01
N PHE A 113 3.58 -1.11 1.20
CA PHE A 113 2.59 -0.46 2.03
C PHE A 113 2.12 -1.37 3.15
N VAL A 114 1.66 -0.78 4.25
CA VAL A 114 0.85 -1.46 5.25
C VAL A 114 -0.52 -0.78 5.31
N LEU A 115 -1.56 -1.59 5.30
CA LEU A 115 -2.95 -1.16 5.48
C LEU A 115 -3.40 -1.64 6.86
N GLU A 116 -3.69 -0.69 7.74
CA GLU A 116 -4.26 -0.96 9.07
C GLU A 116 -5.77 -0.72 9.00
N LEU A 117 -6.57 -1.74 9.32
CA LEU A 117 -8.02 -1.60 9.34
C LEU A 117 -8.46 -0.67 10.47
N ASN A 118 -9.52 0.11 10.21
CA ASN A 118 -10.14 1.01 11.16
C ASN A 118 -11.66 1.04 10.93
N GLY A 119 -12.35 0.00 11.41
CA GLY A 119 -13.78 -0.19 11.20
C GLY A 119 -14.11 -0.39 9.71
N GLU A 120 -14.88 0.52 9.14
CA GLU A 120 -15.31 0.51 7.72
C GLU A 120 -14.32 1.24 6.78
N SER A 121 -13.12 1.50 7.27
CA SER A 121 -12.06 2.20 6.55
C SER A 121 -10.71 1.57 6.85
N PHE A 122 -9.65 2.08 6.23
CA PHE A 122 -8.29 1.72 6.58
C PHE A 122 -7.36 2.93 6.53
N ARG A 123 -6.23 2.78 7.21
CA ARG A 123 -5.08 3.69 7.16
C ARG A 123 -3.99 3.04 6.32
N GLN A 124 -3.50 3.75 5.32
CA GLN A 124 -2.38 3.32 4.49
C GLN A 124 -1.07 3.98 4.94
N ILE A 125 -0.01 3.20 5.06
CA ILE A 125 1.34 3.63 5.44
C ILE A 125 2.32 3.21 4.35
N ASP A 126 3.04 4.16 3.77
CA ASP A 126 4.10 3.91 2.79
C ASP A 126 5.43 3.64 3.51
N ILE A 127 5.64 2.37 3.88
CA ILE A 127 6.86 1.94 4.59
C ILE A 127 8.08 2.04 3.68
N GLY A 128 7.93 1.75 2.37
CA GLY A 128 9.01 1.88 1.40
C GLY A 128 9.64 3.28 1.42
N LYS A 129 8.82 4.32 1.41
CA LYS A 129 9.28 5.73 1.50
C LYS A 129 9.94 6.05 2.84
N HIS A 130 9.46 5.50 3.94
CA HIS A 130 10.11 5.65 5.26
C HIS A 130 11.50 5.02 5.29
N ILE A 131 11.66 3.82 4.72
CA ILE A 131 12.96 3.14 4.59
C ILE A 131 13.90 3.97 3.72
N GLN A 132 13.46 4.36 2.51
CA GLN A 132 14.28 5.16 1.59
C GLN A 132 14.73 6.49 2.21
N LYS A 133 13.84 7.19 2.92
CA LYS A 133 14.17 8.43 3.63
C LYS A 133 15.23 8.20 4.72
N THR A 134 15.15 7.09 5.43
CA THR A 134 16.09 6.73 6.50
C THR A 134 17.46 6.39 5.91
N LEU A 135 17.51 5.55 4.87
CA LEU A 135 18.74 5.20 4.16
C LEU A 135 19.42 6.43 3.56
N LYS A 136 18.66 7.31 2.91
CA LYS A 136 19.18 8.57 2.38
C LYS A 136 19.86 9.41 3.47
N ARG A 137 19.22 9.56 4.64
CA ARG A 137 19.79 10.30 5.77
C ARG A 137 21.08 9.67 6.28
N LEU A 138 21.15 8.34 6.35
CA LEU A 138 22.34 7.62 6.76
C LEU A 138 23.52 7.90 5.80
N PHE A 139 23.31 7.72 4.49
CA PHE A 139 24.34 7.97 3.49
C PHE A 139 24.75 9.45 3.38
N ASP A 140 23.80 10.37 3.51
CA ASP A 140 24.10 11.81 3.54
C ASP A 140 24.91 12.19 4.80
N GLY A 141 24.62 11.55 5.94
CA GLY A 141 25.38 11.71 7.18
C GLY A 141 26.81 11.19 7.07
N GLU A 142 27.00 9.99 6.51
CA GLU A 142 28.33 9.40 6.32
C GLU A 142 29.20 10.27 5.40
N ARG A 143 28.63 10.78 4.30
CA ARG A 143 29.35 11.69 3.39
C ARG A 143 29.80 12.98 4.08
N ARG A 144 28.97 13.56 4.94
CA ARG A 144 29.33 14.76 5.73
C ARG A 144 30.42 14.48 6.77
N PHE A 145 30.43 13.28 7.36
CA PHE A 145 31.48 12.90 8.31
C PHE A 145 32.83 12.74 7.59
N ARG A 146 32.86 12.03 6.45
CA ARG A 146 34.07 11.86 5.65
C ARG A 146 34.63 13.18 5.12
N ALA A 147 33.77 14.12 4.71
CA ALA A 147 34.19 15.44 4.23
C ALA A 147 34.76 16.37 5.33
N ARG A 148 34.62 16.04 6.62
CA ARG A 148 35.21 16.80 7.74
C ARG A 148 36.56 16.25 8.23
N LEU A 149 36.99 15.10 7.70
CA LEU A 149 38.22 14.42 8.07
C LEU A 149 39.34 14.60 7.03
N ILE A 150 39.11 15.45 6.03
CA ILE A 150 40.05 15.86 4.98
C ILE A 150 40.19 17.38 5.07
#